data_AF-A0A662A631-F1
#
_entry.id   AF-A0A662A631-F1
#
_cell.length_a   1.000
_cell.length_b   1.000
_cell.length_c   1.000
_cell.angle_alpha   90.00
_cell.angle_beta   90.00
_cell.angle_gamma   90.00
#
_symmetry.space_group_name_H-M   'P 1'
#
loop_
_entity.id
_entity.type
_entity.pdbx_description
1 polymer ?
#
loop_
_entity_poly.entity_id
_entity_poly.type
_entity_poly.pdbx_seq_one_letter_code
_entity_poly.pdbx_strand_id
1 'polypeptide(L)'
;MLMKIRVFFIVNILIVNFLSYSQQADIEIRRINGQGNGGIVLELKTGMYDSILNSPQFFYANPVYQPEKGPVDIQIYNSQICPKGLFSIKFTGISDTSRWKLYSHTLDTTIIADSTIYSDYVQDIPQWGIIIKTKPVVNPGGDIYGQNGYLSSTIIYADSSRMWLDFVQDNDSYSSLNWIRSGHFMDYSNPEYDDWDMPDHSWDYYEKFETVLGGGWGPYLLCAAKSQDYGGLAYSIKSKQLNSFQVLPSIDLIITADTSKWSRSCVVEMCGDSILSQGNAKQFSIRNHPSVNINGDTSIGSTDPLINSNHISHVGMGWFPGYAINVETGERLNIVFGEDSYFVDENGRDMLWNPSNKIHNPLGHAIFGGKHFIYIMGAITIDTFDFPRYDGCKYIHDLITEEQSDSLKDYVFASTNWVSIPLSSGYNEWFSNDVKINIRVSKKYECFGNTESPHYIFSNVINSYIEHDEQMFSLFPNPVSSNLKIKVHDNYLGKDVNIQGYNLFGEQVINTEVFNIENRTELDVSFLKKGTYIIAIIADDQSFAQKIVIYK
;
A
#
# COMPACT_ATOMS: atom_id res chain seq x y z
N MET A 1 10.96 32.45 -6.52
CA MET A 1 10.30 32.14 -7.82
C MET A 1 9.50 30.83 -7.75
N LEU A 2 10.08 29.75 -7.20
CA LEU A 2 9.38 28.47 -6.94
C LEU A 2 8.11 28.58 -6.06
N MET A 3 8.12 29.46 -5.04
CA MET A 3 6.97 29.63 -4.13
C MET A 3 5.75 30.31 -4.79
N LYS A 4 5.99 31.28 -5.69
CA LYS A 4 4.92 31.90 -6.50
C LYS A 4 4.32 30.92 -7.52
N ILE A 5 5.13 30.00 -8.03
CA ILE A 5 4.69 28.96 -8.97
C ILE A 5 3.78 27.93 -8.26
N ARG A 6 4.08 27.55 -7.01
CA ARG A 6 3.21 26.66 -6.21
C ARG A 6 1.84 27.27 -5.89
N VAL A 7 1.79 28.54 -5.49
CA VAL A 7 0.52 29.23 -5.20
C VAL A 7 -0.31 29.42 -6.48
N PHE A 8 0.32 29.74 -7.61
CA PHE A 8 -0.36 29.87 -8.90
C PHE A 8 -0.89 28.52 -9.43
N PHE A 9 -0.22 27.41 -9.11
CA PHE A 9 -0.68 26.05 -9.44
C PHE A 9 -1.91 25.65 -8.60
N ILE A 10 -1.92 25.95 -7.30
CA ILE A 10 -3.06 25.70 -6.40
C ILE A 10 -4.30 26.50 -6.85
N VAL A 11 -4.12 27.76 -7.23
CA VAL A 11 -5.21 28.62 -7.70
C VAL A 11 -5.75 28.15 -9.06
N ASN A 12 -4.90 27.69 -9.99
CA ASN A 12 -5.38 27.17 -11.27
C ASN A 12 -6.08 25.81 -11.15
N ILE A 13 -5.63 24.91 -10.27
CA ILE A 13 -6.33 23.65 -9.98
C ILE A 13 -7.73 23.92 -9.42
N LEU A 14 -7.87 24.97 -8.59
CA LEU A 14 -9.17 25.39 -8.07
C LEU A 14 -10.10 25.99 -9.15
N ILE A 15 -9.57 26.71 -10.15
CA ILE A 15 -10.37 27.35 -11.21
C ILE A 15 -10.82 26.34 -12.28
N VAL A 16 -9.99 25.37 -12.65
CA VAL A 16 -10.34 24.36 -13.67
C VAL A 16 -11.48 23.46 -13.21
N ASN A 17 -11.58 23.18 -11.90
CA ASN A 17 -12.65 22.38 -11.32
C ASN A 17 -14.02 23.09 -11.24
N PHE A 18 -14.11 24.38 -11.56
CA PHE A 18 -15.37 25.13 -11.54
C PHE A 18 -16.20 25.02 -12.84
N LEU A 19 -15.65 24.46 -13.93
CA LEU A 19 -16.30 24.46 -15.24
C LEU A 19 -16.97 23.14 -15.66
N SER A 20 -16.92 22.09 -14.84
CA SER A 20 -17.51 20.78 -15.15
C SER A 20 -18.74 20.47 -14.29
N TYR A 21 -19.85 21.18 -14.53
CA TYR A 21 -21.15 20.85 -13.93
C TYR A 21 -22.00 20.02 -14.91
N SER A 22 -21.66 18.74 -15.10
CA SER A 22 -22.59 17.76 -15.70
C SER A 22 -22.20 16.28 -15.54
N GLN A 23 -21.32 15.89 -14.62
CA GLN A 23 -20.98 14.47 -14.40
C GLN A 23 -21.24 14.06 -12.96
N GLN A 24 -21.54 12.77 -12.77
CA GLN A 24 -21.60 12.07 -11.50
C GLN A 24 -20.52 12.62 -10.56
N ALA A 25 -20.88 12.96 -9.31
CA ALA A 25 -19.90 13.49 -8.38
C ALA A 25 -18.80 12.43 -8.16
N ASP A 26 -17.55 12.80 -8.42
CA ASP A 26 -16.38 11.98 -8.11
C ASP A 26 -16.21 11.90 -6.58
N ILE A 27 -16.77 10.85 -5.97
CA ILE A 27 -16.78 10.69 -4.50
C ILE A 27 -15.49 9.98 -4.08
N GLU A 28 -14.58 10.74 -3.48
CA GLU A 28 -13.46 10.16 -2.75
C GLU A 28 -13.91 9.66 -1.38
N ILE A 29 -13.51 8.44 -1.04
CA ILE A 29 -13.77 7.83 0.26
C ILE A 29 -12.49 7.88 1.08
N ARG A 30 -12.59 8.32 2.33
CA ARG A 30 -11.53 8.20 3.33
C ARG A 30 -11.92 7.16 4.36
N ARG A 31 -11.02 6.22 4.64
CA ARG A 31 -11.18 5.28 5.75
C ARG A 31 -10.85 5.97 7.06
N ILE A 32 -11.72 5.85 8.05
CA ILE A 32 -11.47 6.31 9.42
C ILE A 32 -11.08 5.14 10.32
N ASN A 33 -11.76 4.01 10.20
CA ASN A 33 -11.47 2.82 10.98
C ASN A 33 -11.85 1.52 10.26
N GLY A 34 -11.39 0.39 10.79
CA GLY A 34 -11.59 -0.95 10.22
C GLY A 34 -10.78 -1.20 8.96
N GLN A 35 -11.01 -2.34 8.33
CA GLN A 35 -10.43 -2.75 7.06
C GLN A 35 -11.44 -3.56 6.25
N GLY A 36 -11.02 -4.01 5.06
CA GLY A 36 -11.87 -4.72 4.11
C GLY A 36 -12.23 -3.85 2.93
N ASN A 37 -12.75 -4.48 1.88
CA ASN A 37 -13.08 -3.79 0.63
C ASN A 37 -14.46 -4.15 0.07
N GLY A 38 -15.22 -5.03 0.73
CA GLY A 38 -16.55 -5.41 0.25
C GLY A 38 -16.53 -5.99 -1.17
N GLY A 39 -15.38 -6.50 -1.63
CA GLY A 39 -15.19 -7.05 -2.98
C GLY A 39 -15.09 -5.99 -4.06
N ILE A 40 -14.73 -4.76 -3.69
CA ILE A 40 -14.40 -3.65 -4.59
C ILE A 40 -12.89 -3.65 -4.82
N VAL A 41 -12.48 -3.44 -6.08
CA VAL A 41 -11.08 -3.22 -6.43
C VAL A 41 -10.66 -1.85 -5.91
N LEU A 42 -9.82 -1.84 -4.86
CA LEU A 42 -9.35 -0.60 -4.24
C LEU A 42 -8.25 0.08 -5.08
N GLU A 43 -8.22 1.41 -5.01
CA GLU A 43 -7.13 2.21 -5.56
C GLU A 43 -6.92 3.45 -4.70
N LEU A 44 -5.69 3.61 -4.18
CA LEU A 44 -5.32 4.75 -3.37
C LEU A 44 -5.29 6.04 -4.22
N LYS A 45 -5.71 7.15 -3.61
CA LYS A 45 -5.63 8.47 -4.22
C LYS A 45 -4.17 8.85 -4.52
N THR A 46 -3.95 9.60 -5.60
CA THR A 46 -2.65 10.18 -5.92
C THR A 46 -2.07 10.94 -4.72
N GLY A 47 -0.77 10.74 -4.45
CA GLY A 47 -0.08 11.32 -3.30
C GLY A 47 -0.13 10.47 -2.03
N MET A 48 -1.07 9.50 -1.91
CA MET A 48 -1.15 8.64 -0.72
C MET A 48 0.10 7.78 -0.51
N TYR A 49 0.73 7.32 -1.60
CA TYR A 49 1.98 6.55 -1.52
C TYR A 49 3.09 7.36 -0.85
N ASP A 50 3.27 8.62 -1.25
CA ASP A 50 4.25 9.52 -0.65
C ASP A 50 3.88 9.83 0.82
N SER A 51 2.59 10.01 1.14
CA SER A 51 2.15 10.20 2.52
C SER A 51 2.45 8.99 3.42
N ILE A 52 2.33 7.77 2.90
CA ILE A 52 2.67 6.54 3.64
C ILE A 52 4.18 6.42 3.80
N LEU A 53 4.95 6.66 2.75
CA LEU A 53 6.42 6.56 2.77
C LEU A 53 7.07 7.58 3.71
N ASN A 54 6.55 8.81 3.74
CA ASN A 54 7.07 9.89 4.57
C ASN A 54 6.52 9.87 6.01
N SER A 55 5.57 8.99 6.32
CA SER A 55 5.07 8.80 7.67
C SER A 55 6.16 8.18 8.55
N PRO A 56 6.42 8.70 9.77
CA PRO A 56 7.40 8.11 10.69
C PRO A 56 7.14 6.64 11.04
N GLN A 57 5.90 6.17 10.89
CA GLN A 57 5.51 4.77 11.15
C GLN A 57 5.35 3.95 9.86
N PHE A 58 5.71 4.50 8.70
CA PHE A 58 5.50 3.91 7.38
C PHE A 58 4.06 3.42 7.16
N PHE A 59 3.13 4.22 7.68
CA PHE A 59 1.72 3.90 7.77
C PHE A 59 0.90 5.18 7.76
N TYR A 60 -0.23 5.12 7.06
CA TYR A 60 -1.21 6.18 7.08
C TYR A 60 -2.57 5.63 7.54
N ALA A 61 -3.00 6.02 8.74
CA ALA A 61 -4.19 5.43 9.38
C ALA A 61 -5.48 5.61 8.56
N ASN A 62 -5.58 6.73 7.83
CA ASN A 62 -6.81 7.13 7.16
C ASN A 62 -6.67 7.26 5.64
N PRO A 63 -6.35 6.18 4.92
CA PRO A 63 -6.13 6.22 3.48
C PRO A 63 -7.35 6.77 2.74
N VAL A 64 -7.06 7.51 1.67
CA VAL A 64 -8.06 8.06 0.75
C VAL A 64 -7.98 7.30 -0.56
N TYR A 65 -9.13 7.01 -1.14
CA TYR A 65 -9.25 6.22 -2.36
C TYR A 65 -9.72 7.08 -3.53
N GLN A 66 -9.34 6.66 -4.74
CA GLN A 66 -9.88 7.22 -5.96
C GLN A 66 -11.42 7.03 -6.01
N PRO A 67 -12.14 7.90 -6.72
CA PRO A 67 -13.59 7.75 -6.92
C PRO A 67 -13.97 6.34 -7.38
N GLU A 68 -15.03 5.79 -6.78
CA GLU A 68 -15.54 4.42 -7.04
C GLU A 68 -14.56 3.27 -6.69
N LYS A 69 -13.37 3.58 -6.16
CA LYS A 69 -12.33 2.62 -5.77
C LYS A 69 -12.12 2.59 -4.26
N GLY A 70 -13.11 3.03 -3.49
CA GLY A 70 -13.12 2.99 -2.04
C GLY A 70 -13.76 1.70 -1.49
N PRO A 71 -13.62 1.44 -0.18
CA PRO A 71 -14.13 0.22 0.46
C PRO A 71 -15.65 0.03 0.43
N VAL A 72 -16.43 1.06 0.07
CA VAL A 72 -17.90 1.03 0.04
C VAL A 72 -18.39 1.59 -1.30
N ASP A 73 -19.42 0.98 -1.90
CA ASP A 73 -20.01 1.44 -3.16
C ASP A 73 -21.12 2.46 -2.86
N ILE A 74 -20.82 3.73 -3.15
CA ILE A 74 -21.71 4.87 -2.93
C ILE A 74 -21.84 5.64 -4.23
N GLN A 75 -23.08 5.88 -4.66
CA GLN A 75 -23.39 6.64 -5.87
C GLN A 75 -24.33 7.80 -5.53
N ILE A 76 -23.98 9.01 -5.93
CA ILE A 76 -24.87 10.17 -5.87
C ILE A 76 -25.50 10.35 -7.25
N TYR A 77 -26.72 9.85 -7.43
CA TYR A 77 -27.44 9.95 -8.69
C TYR A 77 -28.20 11.28 -8.85
N ASN A 78 -28.48 11.98 -7.73
CA ASN A 78 -29.10 13.30 -7.78
C ASN A 78 -28.41 14.28 -6.82
N SER A 79 -27.42 15.00 -7.35
CA SER A 79 -26.63 15.97 -6.60
C SER A 79 -27.40 17.23 -6.19
N GLN A 80 -28.57 17.51 -6.78
CA GLN A 80 -29.39 18.69 -6.45
C GLN A 80 -30.15 18.51 -5.14
N ILE A 81 -30.63 17.29 -4.86
CA ILE A 81 -31.33 16.96 -3.61
C ILE A 81 -30.37 16.42 -2.53
N CYS A 82 -29.18 15.96 -2.93
CA CYS A 82 -28.19 15.44 -2.01
C CYS A 82 -27.71 16.53 -1.03
N PRO A 83 -27.82 16.32 0.29
CA PRO A 83 -27.39 17.30 1.28
C PRO A 83 -25.92 17.66 1.09
N LYS A 84 -25.61 18.95 0.97
CA LYS A 84 -24.24 19.42 0.71
C LYS A 84 -23.40 19.34 1.97
N GLY A 85 -22.38 18.49 2.00
CA GLY A 85 -21.46 18.42 3.14
C GLY A 85 -20.75 17.09 3.30
N LEU A 86 -20.40 16.79 4.55
CA LEU A 86 -19.71 15.57 4.94
C LEU A 86 -20.73 14.48 5.32
N PHE A 87 -20.44 13.27 4.89
CA PHE A 87 -21.15 12.07 5.28
C PHE A 87 -20.21 11.09 5.97
N SER A 88 -20.78 10.31 6.89
CA SER A 88 -20.10 9.27 7.63
C SER A 88 -20.88 7.97 7.51
N ILE A 89 -20.26 6.93 6.95
CA ILE A 89 -20.83 5.59 6.88
C ILE A 89 -20.10 4.67 7.87
N LYS A 90 -20.82 4.16 8.87
CA LYS A 90 -20.28 3.27 9.91
C LYS A 90 -21.07 1.97 9.99
N PHE A 91 -20.34 0.87 10.09
CA PHE A 91 -20.94 -0.46 10.23
C PHE A 91 -21.33 -0.71 11.69
N THR A 92 -22.45 -1.39 11.94
CA THR A 92 -22.91 -1.71 13.30
C THR A 92 -22.06 -2.79 13.97
N GLY A 93 -21.25 -3.50 13.19
CA GLY A 93 -20.42 -4.62 13.58
C GLY A 93 -19.72 -5.21 12.37
N ILE A 94 -19.09 -6.37 12.56
CA ILE A 94 -18.36 -7.13 11.52
C ILE A 94 -18.98 -8.51 11.24
N SER A 95 -20.14 -8.81 11.85
CA SER A 95 -20.88 -10.06 11.61
C SER A 95 -21.72 -10.00 10.34
N ASP A 96 -22.15 -11.16 9.84
CA ASP A 96 -23.06 -11.27 8.69
C ASP A 96 -24.44 -10.60 8.94
N THR A 97 -24.80 -10.39 10.21
CA THR A 97 -26.03 -9.68 10.62
C THR A 97 -25.86 -8.17 10.74
N SER A 98 -24.64 -7.65 10.52
CA SER A 98 -24.33 -6.23 10.65
C SER A 98 -24.95 -5.42 9.52
N ARG A 99 -25.20 -4.14 9.80
CA ARG A 99 -25.79 -3.15 8.89
C ARG A 99 -24.86 -1.95 8.79
N TRP A 100 -25.01 -1.12 7.76
CA TRP A 100 -24.38 0.19 7.73
C TRP A 100 -25.34 1.27 8.26
N LYS A 101 -24.77 2.36 8.77
CA LYS A 101 -25.45 3.60 9.16
C LYS A 101 -24.80 4.75 8.41
N LEU A 102 -25.59 5.49 7.63
CA LEU A 102 -25.15 6.69 6.93
C LEU A 102 -25.63 7.93 7.70
N TYR A 103 -24.69 8.69 8.23
CA TYR A 103 -24.95 9.95 8.94
C TYR A 103 -24.59 11.14 8.05
N SER A 104 -25.49 12.12 7.97
CA SER A 104 -25.22 13.41 7.34
C SER A 104 -24.89 14.45 8.42
N HIS A 105 -23.66 14.99 8.37
CA HIS A 105 -23.23 16.01 9.33
C HIS A 105 -23.96 17.35 9.14
N THR A 106 -24.52 17.58 7.94
CA THR A 106 -25.24 18.82 7.62
C THR A 106 -26.69 18.78 8.09
N LEU A 107 -27.33 17.62 7.98
CA LEU A 107 -28.72 17.44 8.42
C LEU A 107 -28.85 16.94 9.86
N ASP A 108 -27.73 16.56 10.49
CA ASP A 108 -27.69 15.89 11.79
C ASP A 108 -28.68 14.71 11.86
N THR A 109 -28.68 13.89 10.81
CA THR A 109 -29.65 12.81 10.63
C THR A 109 -28.94 11.52 10.18
N THR A 110 -29.44 10.37 10.65
CA THR A 110 -28.92 9.04 10.29
C THR A 110 -29.95 8.22 9.52
N ILE A 111 -29.51 7.56 8.45
CA ILE A 111 -30.23 6.48 7.77
C ILE A 111 -29.54 5.15 8.11
N ILE A 112 -30.32 4.12 8.42
CA ILE A 112 -29.82 2.77 8.72
C ILE A 112 -30.18 1.85 7.56
N ALA A 113 -29.28 0.93 7.22
CA ALA A 113 -29.55 -0.05 6.18
C ALA A 113 -30.81 -0.88 6.46
N ASP A 114 -31.59 -1.16 5.42
CA ASP A 114 -32.79 -2.00 5.49
C ASP A 114 -32.41 -3.49 5.58
N SER A 115 -31.31 -3.86 4.94
CA SER A 115 -30.72 -5.20 4.93
C SER A 115 -29.37 -5.27 5.65
N THR A 116 -28.87 -6.48 5.85
CA THR A 116 -27.53 -6.74 6.38
C THR A 116 -26.49 -6.73 5.26
N ILE A 117 -25.22 -6.61 5.64
CA ILE A 117 -24.08 -6.58 4.71
C ILE A 117 -23.79 -7.95 4.06
N TYR A 118 -24.46 -9.01 4.51
CA TYR A 118 -24.35 -10.37 3.98
C TYR A 118 -25.45 -10.68 2.96
N SER A 119 -25.94 -9.66 2.27
CA SER A 119 -26.88 -9.80 1.16
C SER A 119 -26.44 -8.88 0.04
N ASP A 120 -26.57 -9.36 -1.20
CA ASP A 120 -26.48 -8.48 -2.35
C ASP A 120 -27.69 -7.56 -2.32
N TYR A 121 -27.45 -6.29 -2.00
CA TYR A 121 -28.49 -5.33 -1.71
C TYR A 121 -28.11 -3.93 -2.17
N VAL A 122 -29.05 -3.31 -2.86
CA VAL A 122 -28.97 -1.93 -3.33
C VAL A 122 -30.05 -1.14 -2.61
N GLN A 123 -29.64 -0.19 -1.78
CA GLN A 123 -30.57 0.70 -1.11
C GLN A 123 -30.52 2.08 -1.74
N ASP A 124 -31.64 2.49 -2.33
CA ASP A 124 -31.89 3.89 -2.71
C ASP A 124 -32.31 4.67 -1.47
N ILE A 125 -31.77 5.88 -1.31
CA ILE A 125 -32.13 6.86 -0.30
C ILE A 125 -32.68 8.08 -1.04
N PRO A 126 -33.96 8.05 -1.48
CA PRO A 126 -34.50 9.05 -2.40
C PRO A 126 -34.43 10.47 -1.88
N GLN A 127 -34.66 10.66 -0.58
CA GLN A 127 -34.57 11.97 0.07
C GLN A 127 -33.17 12.60 0.00
N TRP A 128 -32.12 11.79 -0.20
CA TRP A 128 -30.74 12.25 -0.30
C TRP A 128 -30.12 12.03 -1.69
N GLY A 129 -30.84 11.44 -2.65
CA GLY A 129 -30.31 11.18 -3.99
C GLY A 129 -29.06 10.29 -4.00
N ILE A 130 -28.97 9.36 -3.04
CA ILE A 130 -27.83 8.46 -2.80
C ILE A 130 -28.28 7.02 -2.98
N ILE A 131 -27.45 6.20 -3.61
CA ILE A 131 -27.53 4.75 -3.60
C ILE A 131 -26.32 4.20 -2.85
N ILE A 132 -26.54 3.22 -1.97
CA ILE A 132 -25.48 2.42 -1.35
C ILE A 132 -25.68 0.96 -1.77
N LYS A 133 -24.59 0.32 -2.21
CA LYS A 133 -24.60 -1.11 -2.54
C LYS A 133 -23.72 -1.90 -1.58
N THR A 134 -24.20 -3.08 -1.21
CA THR A 134 -23.46 -4.07 -0.42
C THR A 134 -23.61 -5.44 -1.07
N LYS A 135 -22.59 -6.27 -0.96
CA LYS A 135 -22.64 -7.68 -1.37
C LYS A 135 -21.88 -8.55 -0.36
N PRO A 136 -22.27 -9.82 -0.17
CA PRO A 136 -21.50 -10.75 0.64
C PRO A 136 -20.15 -11.00 -0.03
N VAL A 137 -19.11 -11.05 0.80
CA VAL A 137 -17.74 -11.26 0.36
C VAL A 137 -17.07 -12.25 1.29
N VAL A 138 -16.16 -13.05 0.75
CA VAL A 138 -15.27 -13.91 1.53
C VAL A 138 -13.84 -13.40 1.44
N ASN A 139 -13.03 -13.71 2.44
CA ASN A 139 -11.57 -13.56 2.34
C ASN A 139 -11.02 -14.68 1.43
N PRO A 140 -9.77 -14.56 0.91
CA PRO A 140 -9.14 -15.63 0.14
C PRO A 140 -9.12 -16.96 0.88
N GLY A 141 -9.36 -18.06 0.16
CA GLY A 141 -9.56 -19.41 0.72
C GLY A 141 -10.97 -19.68 1.24
N GLY A 142 -11.88 -18.70 1.22
CA GLY A 142 -13.26 -18.85 1.73
C GLY A 142 -14.30 -19.30 0.69
N ASP A 143 -13.96 -19.26 -0.61
CA ASP A 143 -14.84 -19.65 -1.74
C ASP A 143 -14.02 -20.43 -2.77
N ILE A 144 -13.51 -21.59 -2.36
CA ILE A 144 -12.57 -22.40 -3.15
C ILE A 144 -13.18 -22.89 -4.48
N TYR A 145 -14.51 -22.92 -4.61
CA TYR A 145 -15.24 -23.29 -5.83
C TYR A 145 -15.76 -22.09 -6.62
N GLY A 146 -15.31 -20.87 -6.31
CA GLY A 146 -15.72 -19.68 -7.03
C GLY A 146 -14.51 -18.86 -7.45
N GLN A 147 -14.52 -17.57 -7.13
CA GLN A 147 -13.38 -16.70 -7.39
C GLN A 147 -12.30 -16.81 -6.31
N ASN A 148 -12.58 -17.54 -5.23
CA ASN A 148 -11.69 -17.75 -4.09
C ASN A 148 -11.07 -16.46 -3.52
N GLY A 149 -11.81 -15.37 -3.63
CA GLY A 149 -11.39 -14.05 -3.24
C GLY A 149 -10.43 -13.34 -4.19
N TYR A 150 -10.01 -13.91 -5.33
CA TYR A 150 -9.28 -13.16 -6.35
C TYR A 150 -10.18 -12.16 -7.09
N LEU A 151 -9.73 -10.91 -7.23
CA LEU A 151 -10.47 -9.85 -7.93
C LEU A 151 -9.79 -9.44 -9.25
N SER A 152 -8.51 -9.08 -9.20
CA SER A 152 -7.77 -8.64 -10.39
C SER A 152 -6.27 -8.58 -10.13
N SER A 153 -5.46 -8.68 -11.19
CA SER A 153 -4.04 -8.32 -11.16
C SER A 153 -3.64 -7.58 -12.43
N THR A 154 -2.77 -6.58 -12.29
CA THR A 154 -2.24 -5.81 -13.44
C THR A 154 -0.79 -5.40 -13.21
N ILE A 155 -0.04 -5.28 -14.30
CA ILE A 155 1.27 -4.64 -14.35
C ILE A 155 1.17 -3.43 -15.27
N ILE A 156 1.58 -2.27 -14.77
CA ILE A 156 1.47 -0.99 -15.45
C ILE A 156 2.85 -0.35 -15.50
N TYR A 157 3.32 -0.08 -16.71
CA TYR A 157 4.57 0.63 -16.95
C TYR A 157 4.29 2.12 -17.14
N ALA A 158 5.17 2.98 -16.62
CA ALA A 158 5.11 4.43 -16.91
C ALA A 158 5.23 4.72 -18.42
N ASP A 159 5.92 3.84 -19.15
CA ASP A 159 5.97 3.82 -20.62
C ASP A 159 5.76 2.39 -21.11
N SER A 160 4.55 2.09 -21.57
CA SER A 160 4.17 0.73 -22.01
C SER A 160 4.91 0.24 -23.25
N SER A 161 5.69 1.08 -23.95
CA SER A 161 6.55 0.65 -25.04
C SER A 161 7.89 0.05 -24.57
N ARG A 162 8.25 0.27 -23.30
CA ARG A 162 9.48 -0.22 -22.68
C ARG A 162 9.15 -1.12 -21.49
N MET A 163 8.82 -2.36 -21.79
CA MET A 163 8.52 -3.39 -20.79
C MET A 163 9.80 -4.18 -20.50
N TRP A 164 10.46 -3.88 -19.38
CA TRP A 164 11.77 -4.44 -19.05
C TRP A 164 11.73 -5.57 -18.00
N LEU A 165 10.60 -5.75 -17.31
CA LEU A 165 10.38 -6.77 -16.29
C LEU A 165 9.48 -7.88 -16.83
N ASP A 166 9.86 -9.13 -16.58
CA ASP A 166 9.07 -10.32 -16.86
C ASP A 166 9.07 -11.24 -15.63
N PHE A 167 8.36 -12.36 -15.70
CA PHE A 167 8.26 -13.34 -14.62
C PHE A 167 8.33 -14.76 -15.17
N VAL A 168 8.84 -15.70 -14.38
CA VAL A 168 8.65 -17.13 -14.68
C VAL A 168 7.16 -17.44 -14.54
N GLN A 169 6.54 -17.80 -15.66
CA GLN A 169 5.14 -18.18 -15.69
C GLN A 169 4.99 -19.63 -15.22
N ASP A 170 4.02 -19.84 -14.34
CA ASP A 170 3.65 -21.16 -13.83
C ASP A 170 3.08 -22.08 -14.93
N ASN A 171 3.19 -23.40 -14.73
CA ASN A 171 2.42 -24.40 -15.48
C ASN A 171 2.26 -25.72 -14.72
N ASP A 172 1.25 -26.51 -15.10
CA ASP A 172 0.95 -27.82 -14.49
C ASP A 172 1.83 -28.99 -14.95
N SER A 173 2.94 -28.72 -15.66
CA SER A 173 3.79 -29.82 -16.13
C SER A 173 4.64 -30.39 -14.99
N TYR A 174 5.13 -31.62 -15.15
CA TYR A 174 6.17 -32.21 -14.29
C TYR A 174 7.52 -31.53 -14.51
N SER A 175 7.63 -30.27 -14.08
CA SER A 175 8.79 -29.43 -14.30
C SER A 175 8.98 -28.45 -13.14
N SER A 176 10.16 -27.81 -13.09
CA SER A 176 10.43 -26.74 -12.15
C SER A 176 9.50 -25.53 -12.30
N LEU A 177 8.79 -25.41 -13.42
CA LEU A 177 7.84 -24.32 -13.68
C LEU A 177 6.48 -24.53 -12.99
N ASN A 178 6.21 -25.70 -12.42
CA ASN A 178 5.06 -25.92 -11.55
C ASN A 178 5.41 -25.44 -10.14
N TRP A 179 5.32 -24.13 -9.92
CA TRP A 179 5.78 -23.46 -8.72
C TRP A 179 4.64 -22.85 -7.91
N ILE A 180 3.48 -22.63 -8.52
CA ILE A 180 2.20 -22.38 -7.84
C ILE A 180 1.45 -23.71 -7.83
N ARG A 181 1.07 -24.17 -6.63
CA ARG A 181 0.44 -25.47 -6.39
C ARG A 181 -1.03 -25.26 -6.05
N SER A 182 -1.76 -24.52 -6.89
CA SER A 182 -3.21 -24.37 -6.77
C SER A 182 -3.88 -25.59 -7.38
N GLY A 183 -5.18 -25.78 -7.14
CA GLY A 183 -5.91 -26.91 -7.71
C GLY A 183 -6.13 -28.05 -6.72
N HIS A 184 -6.29 -29.25 -7.27
CA HIS A 184 -6.68 -30.47 -6.56
C HIS A 184 -6.06 -31.74 -7.16
N PHE A 185 -5.01 -31.58 -7.97
CA PHE A 185 -4.24 -32.63 -8.57
C PHE A 185 -3.46 -33.42 -7.52
N MET A 186 -3.37 -34.74 -7.76
CA MET A 186 -2.55 -35.64 -6.97
C MET A 186 -1.96 -36.75 -7.86
N ASP A 187 -0.70 -37.07 -7.63
CA ASP A 187 0.01 -38.18 -8.25
C ASP A 187 0.77 -39.00 -7.19
N TYR A 188 0.20 -40.15 -6.85
CA TYR A 188 0.82 -41.10 -5.92
C TYR A 188 2.23 -41.56 -6.31
N SER A 189 2.58 -41.49 -7.60
CA SER A 189 3.90 -41.89 -8.09
C SER A 189 4.92 -40.75 -7.97
N ASN A 190 4.47 -39.49 -8.05
CA ASN A 190 5.31 -38.30 -8.03
C ASN A 190 4.71 -37.21 -7.11
N PRO A 191 4.58 -37.48 -5.79
CA PRO A 191 3.87 -36.60 -4.86
C PRO A 191 4.55 -35.23 -4.62
N GLU A 192 5.74 -35.02 -5.18
CA GLU A 192 6.42 -33.72 -5.20
C GLU A 192 5.78 -32.71 -6.17
N TYR A 193 4.89 -33.19 -7.05
CA TYR A 193 4.10 -32.37 -7.96
C TYR A 193 2.63 -32.24 -7.55
N ASP A 194 2.26 -32.76 -6.38
CA ASP A 194 0.90 -32.62 -5.87
C ASP A 194 0.57 -31.16 -5.60
N ASP A 195 -0.69 -30.81 -5.82
CA ASP A 195 -1.21 -29.51 -5.43
C ASP A 195 -1.19 -29.40 -3.91
N TRP A 196 -1.13 -28.16 -3.43
CA TRP A 196 -0.90 -27.94 -2.02
C TRP A 196 -2.01 -28.54 -1.16
N ASP A 197 -1.57 -29.34 -0.18
CA ASP A 197 -2.37 -29.93 0.90
C ASP A 197 -3.35 -31.03 0.42
N MET A 198 -3.15 -31.54 -0.80
CA MET A 198 -3.88 -32.71 -1.30
C MET A 198 -3.40 -34.01 -0.65
N PRO A 199 -4.30 -34.97 -0.35
CA PRO A 199 -5.75 -34.94 -0.61
C PRO A 199 -6.58 -34.29 0.52
N ASP A 200 -5.95 -33.75 1.56
CA ASP A 200 -6.63 -33.30 2.78
C ASP A 200 -7.47 -32.03 2.54
N HIS A 201 -6.95 -31.07 1.77
CA HIS A 201 -7.63 -29.81 1.49
C HIS A 201 -7.13 -29.13 0.21
N SER A 202 -8.05 -28.78 -0.70
CA SER A 202 -7.74 -27.89 -1.83
C SER A 202 -8.01 -26.43 -1.43
N TRP A 203 -6.94 -25.64 -1.34
CA TRP A 203 -7.01 -24.22 -0.97
C TRP A 203 -7.48 -23.33 -2.12
N ASP A 204 -7.37 -23.77 -3.37
CA ASP A 204 -7.76 -23.03 -4.58
C ASP A 204 -8.17 -23.98 -5.72
N TYR A 205 -9.31 -24.65 -5.55
CA TYR A 205 -9.74 -25.76 -6.41
C TYR A 205 -9.85 -25.45 -7.90
N TYR A 206 -10.16 -24.21 -8.26
CA TYR A 206 -10.26 -23.74 -9.65
C TYR A 206 -9.10 -22.82 -10.06
N GLU A 207 -7.96 -22.92 -9.38
CA GLU A 207 -6.66 -22.35 -9.79
C GLU A 207 -6.75 -20.84 -10.09
N LYS A 208 -7.56 -20.10 -9.31
CA LYS A 208 -7.74 -18.66 -9.51
C LYS A 208 -6.44 -17.90 -9.28
N PHE A 209 -5.62 -18.35 -8.32
CA PHE A 209 -4.38 -17.68 -7.97
C PHE A 209 -3.23 -17.98 -8.93
N GLU A 210 -3.31 -19.04 -9.75
CA GLU A 210 -2.39 -19.25 -10.88
C GLU A 210 -2.62 -18.25 -12.02
N THR A 211 -3.78 -17.59 -12.07
CA THR A 211 -4.04 -16.57 -13.09
C THR A 211 -3.43 -15.20 -12.76
N VAL A 212 -2.85 -15.03 -11.56
CA VAL A 212 -2.29 -13.75 -11.12
C VAL A 212 -1.08 -13.40 -12.00
N LEU A 213 -1.24 -12.34 -12.80
CA LEU A 213 -0.31 -11.96 -13.87
C LEU A 213 0.10 -13.13 -14.78
N GLY A 214 -0.85 -14.03 -15.08
CA GLY A 214 -0.63 -15.16 -15.99
C GLY A 214 0.17 -16.32 -15.39
N GLY A 215 0.37 -16.34 -14.07
CA GLY A 215 1.20 -17.34 -13.38
C GLY A 215 2.55 -16.81 -12.95
N GLY A 216 2.78 -15.48 -13.04
CA GLY A 216 4.04 -14.86 -12.61
C GLY A 216 4.10 -14.50 -11.12
N TRP A 217 2.96 -14.56 -10.42
CA TRP A 217 2.81 -14.20 -9.01
C TRP A 217 1.89 -15.19 -8.32
N GLY A 218 2.19 -15.55 -7.06
CA GLY A 218 1.38 -16.49 -6.30
C GLY A 218 1.34 -16.15 -4.80
N PRO A 219 0.27 -16.50 -4.08
CA PRO A 219 0.26 -16.49 -2.63
C PRO A 219 1.33 -17.44 -2.08
N TYR A 220 2.05 -17.04 -1.03
CA TYR A 220 3.08 -17.88 -0.41
C TYR A 220 2.57 -19.27 -0.01
N LEU A 221 1.33 -19.34 0.51
CA LEU A 221 0.68 -20.59 0.89
C LEU A 221 0.63 -21.62 -0.24
N LEU A 222 0.49 -21.17 -1.50
CA LEU A 222 0.35 -22.05 -2.66
C LEU A 222 1.70 -22.31 -3.34
N CYS A 223 2.77 -21.59 -2.96
CA CYS A 223 4.07 -21.79 -3.57
C CYS A 223 4.66 -23.15 -3.22
N ALA A 224 5.33 -23.79 -4.17
CA ALA A 224 6.01 -25.06 -3.97
C ALA A 224 7.08 -24.95 -2.86
N ALA A 225 7.08 -25.93 -1.92
CA ALA A 225 8.10 -26.07 -0.88
C ALA A 225 9.19 -27.08 -1.24
N LYS A 226 8.94 -27.89 -2.26
CA LYS A 226 9.81 -28.96 -2.77
C LYS A 226 9.84 -28.85 -4.29
N SER A 227 10.89 -29.38 -4.91
CA SER A 227 11.26 -29.15 -6.32
C SER A 227 11.60 -27.67 -6.62
N GLN A 228 11.96 -27.32 -7.86
CA GLN A 228 12.71 -26.10 -8.28
C GLN A 228 14.25 -26.20 -8.11
N ASP A 229 14.71 -27.42 -8.43
CA ASP A 229 16.01 -28.08 -8.51
C ASP A 229 17.03 -28.03 -7.37
N TYR A 230 16.93 -27.15 -6.37
CA TYR A 230 17.52 -27.47 -5.04
C TYR A 230 16.74 -26.88 -3.84
N GLY A 231 15.50 -26.40 -4.07
CA GLY A 231 14.55 -26.00 -3.03
C GLY A 231 13.49 -25.07 -3.61
N GLY A 232 12.26 -25.17 -3.09
CA GLY A 232 11.13 -24.41 -3.62
C GLY A 232 11.15 -22.94 -3.23
N LEU A 233 10.11 -22.19 -3.59
CA LEU A 233 9.98 -20.79 -3.20
C LEU A 233 9.49 -20.65 -1.75
N ALA A 234 8.73 -21.63 -1.27
CA ALA A 234 8.34 -21.70 0.13
C ALA A 234 9.40 -22.44 0.94
N TYR A 235 9.76 -21.89 2.11
CA TYR A 235 10.80 -22.44 2.98
C TYR A 235 10.53 -23.88 3.39
N SER A 236 9.31 -24.18 3.84
CA SER A 236 8.97 -25.50 4.34
C SER A 236 7.45 -25.76 4.31
N ILE A 237 7.06 -27.03 4.39
CA ILE A 237 5.66 -27.44 4.60
C ILE A 237 5.08 -26.79 5.86
N LYS A 238 5.86 -26.71 6.95
CA LYS A 238 5.42 -26.12 8.22
C LYS A 238 5.18 -24.61 8.11
N SER A 239 6.05 -23.88 7.41
CA SER A 239 5.85 -22.44 7.16
C SER A 239 4.56 -22.17 6.38
N LYS A 240 4.18 -23.06 5.47
CA LYS A 240 2.91 -22.97 4.73
C LYS A 240 1.72 -23.28 5.63
N GLN A 241 1.81 -24.30 6.48
CA GLN A 241 0.77 -24.62 7.47
C GLN A 241 0.55 -23.49 8.50
N LEU A 242 1.60 -22.72 8.82
CA LEU A 242 1.52 -21.53 9.68
C LEU A 242 1.00 -20.29 8.96
N ASN A 243 1.13 -20.24 7.62
CA ASN A 243 0.61 -19.14 6.82
C ASN A 243 -0.91 -19.21 6.73
N SER A 244 -1.58 -18.05 6.77
CA SER A 244 -3.04 -17.98 6.67
C SER A 244 -3.44 -17.39 5.32
N PHE A 245 -4.24 -18.13 4.55
CA PHE A 245 -4.77 -17.59 3.30
C PHE A 245 -5.73 -16.41 3.55
N GLN A 246 -6.46 -16.47 4.66
CA GLN A 246 -7.55 -15.54 4.99
C GLN A 246 -7.06 -14.10 5.22
N VAL A 247 -5.79 -13.92 5.60
CA VAL A 247 -5.19 -12.61 5.89
C VAL A 247 -4.49 -11.99 4.68
N LEU A 248 -4.38 -12.70 3.55
CA LEU A 248 -3.73 -12.24 2.33
C LEU A 248 -4.28 -10.86 1.90
N PRO A 249 -3.44 -9.81 1.80
CA PRO A 249 -3.89 -8.46 1.49
C PRO A 249 -3.86 -8.17 -0.01
N SER A 250 -4.61 -7.15 -0.44
CA SER A 250 -4.35 -6.52 -1.73
C SER A 250 -3.10 -5.65 -1.63
N ILE A 251 -2.25 -5.70 -2.65
CA ILE A 251 -0.99 -4.96 -2.64
C ILE A 251 -0.82 -4.08 -3.88
N ASP A 252 -0.17 -2.95 -3.68
CA ASP A 252 0.52 -2.21 -4.74
C ASP A 252 2.02 -2.34 -4.52
N LEU A 253 2.73 -2.94 -5.48
CA LEU A 253 4.19 -2.95 -5.55
C LEU A 253 4.63 -1.91 -6.59
N ILE A 254 5.40 -0.93 -6.15
CA ILE A 254 5.98 0.10 -7.01
C ILE A 254 7.47 -0.16 -7.14
N ILE A 255 7.95 -0.30 -8.37
CA ILE A 255 9.37 -0.41 -8.72
C ILE A 255 9.75 0.88 -9.45
N THR A 256 10.77 1.58 -8.96
CA THR A 256 11.07 2.96 -9.42
C THR A 256 12.56 3.26 -9.42
N ALA A 257 12.99 4.12 -10.33
CA ALA A 257 14.36 4.64 -10.36
C ALA A 257 14.62 5.68 -9.25
N ASP A 258 13.58 6.17 -8.56
CA ASP A 258 13.73 7.08 -7.43
C ASP A 258 14.26 6.34 -6.19
N THR A 259 15.58 6.38 -6.02
CA THR A 259 16.32 5.75 -4.89
C THR A 259 15.84 6.21 -3.52
N SER A 260 15.21 7.39 -3.41
CA SER A 260 14.65 7.85 -2.12
C SER A 260 13.45 7.02 -1.66
N LYS A 261 12.81 6.29 -2.58
CA LYS A 261 11.65 5.42 -2.32
C LYS A 261 12.03 3.94 -2.17
N TRP A 262 13.32 3.61 -2.29
CA TRP A 262 13.78 2.22 -2.19
C TRP A 262 13.59 1.67 -0.78
N SER A 263 13.48 0.35 -0.69
CA SER A 263 13.29 -0.36 0.56
C SER A 263 14.58 -1.06 0.98
N ARG A 264 15.13 -0.69 2.12
CA ARG A 264 16.13 -1.52 2.82
C ARG A 264 15.54 -2.92 3.02
N SER A 265 16.31 -3.95 2.65
CA SER A 265 15.80 -5.32 2.48
C SER A 265 16.82 -6.35 2.96
N CYS A 266 16.33 -7.44 3.56
CA CYS A 266 17.15 -8.64 3.74
C CYS A 266 17.35 -9.34 2.40
N VAL A 267 18.58 -9.81 2.15
CA VAL A 267 18.87 -10.71 1.04
C VAL A 267 19.05 -12.12 1.59
N VAL A 268 18.31 -13.07 1.03
CA VAL A 268 18.32 -14.47 1.48
C VAL A 268 19.00 -15.38 0.46
N GLU A 269 19.79 -16.32 0.96
CA GLU A 269 20.51 -17.31 0.15
C GLU A 269 19.55 -18.32 -0.47
N MET A 270 19.58 -18.46 -1.79
CA MET A 270 18.70 -19.38 -2.53
C MET A 270 19.41 -20.60 -3.10
N CYS A 271 20.74 -20.71 -2.91
CA CYS A 271 21.49 -21.92 -3.21
C CYS A 271 21.04 -23.06 -2.28
N GLY A 272 20.56 -24.15 -2.87
CA GLY A 272 20.08 -25.29 -2.09
C GLY A 272 21.19 -26.22 -1.59
N ASP A 273 22.45 -26.04 -2.06
CA ASP A 273 23.62 -26.71 -1.50
C ASP A 273 24.54 -25.69 -0.80
N SER A 274 24.55 -25.74 0.53
CA SER A 274 25.38 -24.86 1.35
C SER A 274 26.89 -25.04 1.14
N ILE A 275 27.37 -26.10 0.49
CA ILE A 275 28.79 -26.25 0.16
C ILE A 275 29.18 -25.32 -1.01
N LEU A 276 28.22 -25.05 -1.89
CA LEU A 276 28.41 -24.22 -3.08
C LEU A 276 28.11 -22.75 -2.81
N SER A 277 27.29 -22.47 -1.80
CA SER A 277 26.92 -21.12 -1.41
C SER A 277 28.10 -20.35 -0.79
N GLN A 278 28.06 -19.03 -0.94
CA GLN A 278 29.05 -18.16 -0.33
C GLN A 278 28.97 -18.21 1.20
N GLY A 279 30.13 -18.44 1.82
CA GLY A 279 30.25 -18.49 3.29
C GLY A 279 29.46 -19.64 3.93
N ASN A 280 29.16 -20.68 3.15
CA ASN A 280 28.34 -21.83 3.52
C ASN A 280 26.95 -21.46 4.10
N ALA A 281 26.36 -20.37 3.63
CA ALA A 281 25.02 -19.98 4.03
C ALA A 281 24.01 -21.07 3.59
N LYS A 282 23.10 -21.46 4.49
CA LYS A 282 22.02 -22.38 4.14
C LYS A 282 20.96 -21.65 3.30
N GLN A 283 20.23 -22.38 2.47
CA GLN A 283 19.06 -21.85 1.79
C GLN A 283 18.10 -21.20 2.82
N PHE A 284 17.49 -20.08 2.43
CA PHE A 284 16.59 -19.25 3.25
C PHE A 284 17.22 -18.62 4.50
N SER A 285 18.54 -18.73 4.71
CA SER A 285 19.26 -17.89 5.66
C SER A 285 19.64 -16.56 5.02
N ILE A 286 19.94 -15.56 5.85
CA ILE A 286 20.58 -14.32 5.40
C ILE A 286 21.86 -14.65 4.63
N ARG A 287 22.08 -13.97 3.49
CA ARG A 287 23.31 -14.10 2.69
C ARG A 287 24.53 -13.79 3.56
N ASN A 288 25.54 -14.67 3.50
CA ASN A 288 26.82 -14.45 4.20
C ASN A 288 27.74 -13.55 3.35
N HIS A 289 27.30 -12.32 3.11
CA HIS A 289 27.99 -11.28 2.36
C HIS A 289 27.88 -9.95 3.10
N PRO A 290 28.91 -9.09 3.10
CA PRO A 290 28.79 -7.73 3.61
C PRO A 290 27.60 -7.00 3.01
N SER A 291 26.83 -6.31 3.84
CA SER A 291 25.72 -5.49 3.36
C SER A 291 26.19 -4.41 2.39
N VAL A 292 25.33 -4.03 1.45
CA VAL A 292 25.61 -2.97 0.47
C VAL A 292 24.79 -1.71 0.77
N ASN A 293 25.32 -0.55 0.40
CA ASN A 293 24.57 0.71 0.41
C ASN A 293 23.70 0.84 -0.85
N ILE A 294 23.04 1.99 -1.04
CA ILE A 294 22.16 2.25 -2.18
C ILE A 294 22.86 2.16 -3.55
N ASN A 295 24.19 2.31 -3.60
CA ASN A 295 25.00 2.23 -4.82
C ASN A 295 25.57 0.83 -5.07
N GLY A 296 25.34 -0.13 -4.17
CA GLY A 296 25.96 -1.45 -4.23
C GLY A 296 27.34 -1.54 -3.58
N ASP A 297 27.81 -0.50 -2.89
CA ASP A 297 29.12 -0.52 -2.24
C ASP A 297 29.05 -1.18 -0.87
N THR A 298 30.05 -2.00 -0.54
CA THR A 298 30.22 -2.60 0.79
C THR A 298 31.13 -1.75 1.69
N SER A 299 31.04 -1.95 3.00
CA SER A 299 31.97 -1.37 3.99
C SER A 299 32.02 0.17 4.04
N ILE A 300 31.02 0.88 3.53
CA ILE A 300 30.91 2.34 3.63
C ILE A 300 30.23 2.71 4.94
N GLY A 301 30.96 3.42 5.81
CA GLY A 301 30.39 4.04 7.01
C GLY A 301 29.87 5.44 6.71
N SER A 302 28.62 5.73 7.06
CA SER A 302 28.01 7.05 6.91
C SER A 302 26.94 7.30 7.99
N THR A 303 26.65 8.56 8.29
CA THR A 303 25.48 8.94 9.08
C THR A 303 24.19 8.94 8.26
N ASP A 304 24.30 9.04 6.94
CA ASP A 304 23.17 8.88 6.02
C ASP A 304 22.84 7.38 5.87
N PRO A 305 21.62 6.94 6.25
CA PRO A 305 21.17 5.56 6.09
C PRO A 305 21.32 5.00 4.68
N LEU A 306 21.11 5.80 3.63
CA LEU A 306 21.17 5.34 2.23
C LEU A 306 22.59 5.01 1.81
N ILE A 307 23.57 5.77 2.32
CA ILE A 307 24.99 5.63 1.97
C ILE A 307 25.74 4.68 2.91
N ASN A 308 25.23 4.47 4.12
CA ASN A 308 25.83 3.56 5.09
C ASN A 308 25.54 2.09 4.73
N SER A 309 26.55 1.37 4.23
CA SER A 309 26.44 -0.05 3.89
C SER A 309 25.97 -0.90 5.08
N ASN A 310 26.33 -0.50 6.29
CA ASN A 310 26.00 -1.21 7.53
C ASN A 310 24.70 -0.72 8.19
N HIS A 311 23.88 0.07 7.50
CA HIS A 311 22.57 0.47 8.01
C HIS A 311 21.72 -0.79 8.30
N ILE A 312 21.17 -0.87 9.53
CA ILE A 312 20.52 -2.03 10.17
C ILE A 312 21.49 -3.16 10.53
N SER A 313 22.24 -3.69 9.57
CA SER A 313 23.21 -4.75 9.79
C SER A 313 24.35 -4.66 8.77
N HIS A 314 25.53 -5.13 9.18
CA HIS A 314 26.75 -5.18 8.39
C HIS A 314 26.84 -6.41 7.45
N VAL A 315 25.94 -7.38 7.61
CA VAL A 315 25.87 -8.60 6.77
C VAL A 315 24.45 -8.78 6.26
N GLY A 316 24.33 -9.12 4.97
CA GLY A 316 23.12 -9.70 4.43
C GLY A 316 21.99 -8.73 4.08
N MET A 317 22.28 -7.43 4.00
CA MET A 317 21.30 -6.42 3.66
C MET A 317 21.60 -5.76 2.31
N GLY A 318 20.55 -5.57 1.51
CA GLY A 318 20.57 -4.88 0.22
C GLY A 318 19.50 -3.80 0.15
N TRP A 319 19.20 -3.32 -1.06
CA TRP A 319 18.10 -2.39 -1.30
C TRP A 319 17.22 -2.91 -2.43
N PHE A 320 15.94 -3.12 -2.13
CA PHE A 320 14.95 -3.38 -3.16
C PHE A 320 14.54 -2.05 -3.81
N PRO A 321 14.56 -1.94 -5.14
CA PRO A 321 14.36 -0.70 -5.87
C PRO A 321 12.89 -0.29 -6.01
N GLY A 322 12.22 -0.18 -4.86
CA GLY A 322 10.78 0.00 -4.80
C GLY A 322 10.22 -0.21 -3.40
N TYR A 323 8.90 -0.27 -3.30
CA TYR A 323 8.16 -0.46 -2.05
C TYR A 323 6.80 -1.12 -2.31
N ALA A 324 6.25 -1.77 -1.29
CA ALA A 324 4.94 -2.41 -1.33
C ALA A 324 4.00 -1.80 -0.28
N ILE A 325 2.74 -1.58 -0.65
CA ILE A 325 1.69 -1.02 0.20
C ILE A 325 0.52 -2.00 0.27
N ASN A 326 0.03 -2.28 1.49
CA ASN A 326 -1.29 -2.86 1.72
C ASN A 326 -2.35 -1.78 1.52
N VAL A 327 -3.20 -1.91 0.50
CA VAL A 327 -4.15 -0.86 0.10
C VAL A 327 -5.39 -0.79 0.99
N GLU A 328 -5.74 -1.89 1.69
CA GLU A 328 -6.81 -1.88 2.68
C GLU A 328 -6.42 -1.10 3.96
N THR A 329 -5.14 -1.16 4.34
CA THR A 329 -4.67 -0.65 5.63
C THR A 329 -3.84 0.62 5.53
N GLY A 330 -3.21 0.90 4.39
CA GLY A 330 -2.28 2.01 4.23
C GLY A 330 -0.92 1.74 4.90
N GLU A 331 -0.56 0.48 5.09
CA GLU A 331 0.72 0.04 5.65
C GLU A 331 1.75 -0.18 4.54
N ARG A 332 2.96 0.35 4.71
CA ARG A 332 4.13 -0.10 3.95
C ARG A 332 4.58 -1.45 4.48
N LEU A 333 4.86 -2.37 3.57
CA LEU A 333 5.27 -3.73 3.87
C LEU A 333 6.78 -3.91 3.70
N ASN A 334 7.35 -4.84 4.46
CA ASN A 334 8.71 -5.31 4.25
C ASN A 334 8.80 -6.13 2.97
N ILE A 335 9.92 -6.00 2.26
CA ILE A 335 10.24 -6.80 1.07
C ILE A 335 11.55 -7.51 1.36
N VAL A 336 11.57 -8.83 1.22
CA VAL A 336 12.78 -9.65 1.23
C VAL A 336 13.01 -10.12 -0.20
N PHE A 337 14.26 -10.17 -0.66
CA PHE A 337 14.57 -10.77 -1.94
C PHE A 337 15.63 -11.88 -1.85
N GLY A 338 15.50 -12.87 -2.71
CA GLY A 338 16.44 -13.98 -2.84
C GLY A 338 17.62 -13.62 -3.72
N GLU A 339 18.70 -14.39 -3.61
CA GLU A 339 19.84 -14.40 -4.52
C GLU A 339 20.53 -15.76 -4.37
N ASP A 340 20.81 -16.49 -5.47
CA ASP A 340 21.58 -17.73 -5.42
C ASP A 340 23.06 -17.46 -5.68
N SER A 341 23.88 -17.62 -4.64
CA SER A 341 25.29 -17.25 -4.71
C SER A 341 26.21 -18.19 -5.46
N TYR A 342 25.66 -19.31 -5.91
CA TYR A 342 26.33 -20.16 -6.84
C TYR A 342 26.23 -19.63 -8.28
N PHE A 343 25.16 -18.89 -8.62
CA PHE A 343 24.91 -18.37 -9.96
C PHE A 343 25.54 -16.99 -10.20
N VAL A 344 26.87 -16.95 -10.16
CA VAL A 344 27.65 -15.71 -10.36
C VAL A 344 27.39 -15.07 -11.73
N ASP A 345 27.23 -15.88 -12.77
CA ASP A 345 26.93 -15.41 -14.14
C ASP A 345 25.53 -14.81 -14.28
N GLU A 346 24.69 -14.97 -13.25
CA GLU A 346 23.32 -14.48 -13.18
C GLU A 346 23.16 -13.46 -12.04
N ASN A 347 24.27 -12.77 -11.70
CA ASN A 347 24.38 -11.72 -10.68
C ASN A 347 24.27 -12.18 -9.22
N GLY A 348 24.42 -13.47 -8.92
CA GLY A 348 24.18 -14.00 -7.58
C GLY A 348 25.12 -13.59 -6.43
N ARG A 349 26.02 -12.61 -6.60
CA ARG A 349 27.04 -12.27 -5.59
C ARG A 349 27.23 -10.78 -5.36
N ASP A 350 26.24 -9.97 -5.67
CA ASP A 350 26.36 -8.52 -5.55
C ASP A 350 25.37 -7.90 -4.56
N MET A 351 24.45 -8.69 -3.99
CA MET A 351 23.44 -8.23 -3.04
C MET A 351 22.45 -7.21 -3.65
N LEU A 352 22.36 -7.16 -4.97
CA LEU A 352 21.46 -6.29 -5.72
C LEU A 352 20.27 -7.10 -6.24
N TRP A 353 19.14 -6.43 -6.43
CA TRP A 353 18.02 -7.05 -7.12
C TRP A 353 18.13 -6.79 -8.63
N ASN A 354 18.73 -7.73 -9.36
CA ASN A 354 19.04 -7.59 -10.78
C ASN A 354 18.94 -8.95 -11.54
N PRO A 355 17.76 -9.60 -11.54
CA PRO A 355 17.57 -10.87 -12.22
C PRO A 355 18.01 -10.87 -13.68
N SER A 356 18.61 -11.98 -14.11
CA SER A 356 18.85 -12.23 -15.54
C SER A 356 17.55 -12.65 -16.26
N ASN A 357 17.64 -12.85 -17.57
CA ASN A 357 16.53 -13.34 -18.39
C ASN A 357 16.52 -14.87 -18.55
N LYS A 358 17.39 -15.60 -17.84
CA LYS A 358 17.54 -17.05 -18.01
C LYS A 358 16.65 -17.82 -17.05
N ILE A 359 15.79 -18.68 -17.61
CA ILE A 359 14.90 -19.55 -16.82
C ILE A 359 15.60 -20.86 -16.46
N HIS A 360 16.28 -21.49 -17.43
CA HIS A 360 17.00 -22.74 -17.26
C HIS A 360 18.43 -22.65 -17.79
N ASN A 361 19.30 -23.52 -17.29
CA ASN A 361 20.62 -23.73 -17.87
C ASN A 361 20.55 -24.73 -19.06
N PRO A 362 21.66 -24.96 -19.81
CA PRO A 362 21.66 -25.91 -20.93
C PRO A 362 21.35 -27.37 -20.58
N LEU A 363 21.43 -27.74 -19.29
CA LEU A 363 21.08 -29.06 -18.77
C LEU A 363 19.62 -29.16 -18.33
N GLY A 364 18.85 -28.06 -18.43
CA GLY A 364 17.46 -27.98 -18.02
C GLY A 364 17.23 -27.67 -16.54
N HIS A 365 18.28 -27.40 -15.75
CA HIS A 365 18.10 -27.03 -14.34
C HIS A 365 17.61 -25.58 -14.21
N ALA A 366 16.73 -25.36 -13.23
CA ALA A 366 16.20 -24.03 -12.93
C ALA A 366 17.30 -23.04 -12.51
N ILE A 367 17.38 -21.92 -13.24
CA ILE A 367 18.20 -20.75 -12.94
C ILE A 367 17.34 -19.61 -12.42
N PHE A 368 16.16 -19.42 -13.02
CA PHE A 368 15.15 -18.46 -12.58
C PHE A 368 15.70 -17.06 -12.31
N GLY A 369 16.45 -16.54 -13.29
CA GLY A 369 17.05 -15.22 -13.22
C GLY A 369 18.10 -15.07 -12.11
N GLY A 370 18.77 -16.16 -11.68
CA GLY A 370 19.66 -16.15 -10.52
C GLY A 370 18.94 -16.29 -9.18
N LYS A 371 17.66 -16.68 -9.20
CA LYS A 371 16.76 -16.79 -8.05
C LYS A 371 16.59 -15.49 -7.27
N HIS A 372 16.46 -14.37 -7.97
CA HIS A 372 16.15 -13.05 -7.38
C HIS A 372 14.68 -12.93 -6.95
N PHE A 373 14.17 -13.92 -6.22
CA PHE A 373 12.78 -14.04 -5.82
C PHE A 373 12.34 -12.83 -4.99
N ILE A 374 11.07 -12.44 -5.09
CA ILE A 374 10.49 -11.38 -4.26
C ILE A 374 9.56 -12.01 -3.23
N TYR A 375 9.70 -11.61 -1.98
CA TYR A 375 8.81 -11.97 -0.88
C TYR A 375 8.21 -10.68 -0.27
N ILE A 376 6.90 -10.51 -0.41
CA ILE A 376 6.18 -9.39 0.22
C ILE A 376 5.72 -9.84 1.61
N MET A 377 6.32 -9.27 2.65
CA MET A 377 6.13 -9.69 4.04
C MET A 377 4.94 -8.96 4.67
N GLY A 378 4.07 -9.69 5.35
CA GLY A 378 2.90 -9.15 6.04
C GLY A 378 3.24 -8.50 7.39
N ALA A 379 2.51 -7.44 7.72
CA ALA A 379 2.42 -6.93 9.09
C ALA A 379 1.38 -7.76 9.84
N ILE A 380 1.84 -8.78 10.58
CA ILE A 380 0.96 -9.78 11.16
C ILE A 380 1.58 -10.45 12.39
N THR A 381 0.73 -10.81 13.35
CA THR A 381 1.14 -11.67 14.46
C THR A 381 0.89 -13.14 14.11
N ILE A 382 1.93 -13.97 14.21
CA ILE A 382 1.85 -15.43 14.09
C ILE A 382 2.34 -16.03 15.40
N ASP A 383 1.44 -16.70 16.11
CA ASP A 383 1.70 -17.22 17.47
C ASP A 383 2.17 -16.08 18.41
N THR A 384 3.43 -16.10 18.85
CA THR A 384 4.01 -15.07 19.73
C THR A 384 4.87 -14.04 18.99
N PHE A 385 5.04 -14.19 17.66
CA PHE A 385 5.88 -13.32 16.84
C PHE A 385 5.03 -12.26 16.16
N ASP A 386 5.31 -10.99 16.45
CA ASP A 386 4.64 -9.84 15.84
C ASP A 386 5.50 -9.27 14.71
N PHE A 387 5.24 -9.71 13.48
CA PHE A 387 5.96 -9.22 12.31
C PHE A 387 5.50 -7.80 12.01
N PRO A 388 6.39 -6.80 12.07
CA PRO A 388 5.99 -5.42 11.96
C PRO A 388 5.66 -5.05 10.50
N ARG A 389 5.03 -3.88 10.38
CA ARG A 389 5.10 -3.06 9.16
C ARG A 389 6.56 -2.77 8.79
N TYR A 390 6.77 -2.10 7.66
CA TYR A 390 8.11 -1.77 7.19
C TYR A 390 9.02 -1.20 8.29
N ASP A 391 10.10 -1.91 8.55
CA ASP A 391 11.16 -1.57 9.52
C ASP A 391 12.56 -1.75 8.90
N GLY A 392 12.62 -1.81 7.56
CA GLY A 392 13.82 -2.13 6.80
C GLY A 392 14.26 -3.59 6.94
N CYS A 393 13.31 -4.49 7.23
CA CYS A 393 13.53 -5.90 7.54
C CYS A 393 14.38 -6.15 8.80
N LYS A 394 14.47 -5.20 9.73
CA LYS A 394 15.28 -5.35 10.94
C LYS A 394 14.82 -6.55 11.78
N TYR A 395 13.53 -6.63 12.10
CA TYR A 395 12.99 -7.73 12.91
C TYR A 395 13.17 -9.09 12.24
N ILE A 396 12.97 -9.16 10.92
CA ILE A 396 13.21 -10.36 10.12
C ILE A 396 14.69 -10.77 10.22
N HIS A 397 15.61 -9.84 9.97
CA HIS A 397 17.05 -10.08 10.05
C HIS A 397 17.47 -10.64 11.41
N ASP A 398 17.02 -10.00 12.49
CA ASP A 398 17.34 -10.40 13.86
C ASP A 398 16.89 -11.85 14.12
N LEU A 399 15.73 -12.29 13.63
CA LEU A 399 15.22 -13.67 13.84
C LEU A 399 15.97 -14.76 13.08
N ILE A 400 16.44 -14.50 11.85
CA ILE A 400 17.04 -15.54 10.99
C ILE A 400 18.57 -15.50 10.95
N THR A 401 19.20 -14.70 11.83
CA THR A 401 20.64 -14.72 12.11
C THR A 401 21.02 -15.44 13.40
N GLU A 402 20.06 -15.85 14.22
CA GLU A 402 20.30 -16.53 15.51
C GLU A 402 20.67 -18.03 15.37
N GLU A 403 21.38 -18.60 16.35
CA GLU A 403 21.79 -20.02 16.37
C GLU A 403 20.62 -21.03 16.35
N GLN A 404 19.38 -20.58 16.61
CA GLN A 404 18.14 -21.38 16.52
C GLN A 404 17.29 -21.06 15.27
N SER A 405 17.88 -20.44 14.24
CA SER A 405 17.18 -19.86 13.08
C SER A 405 16.23 -20.81 12.35
N ASP A 406 16.51 -22.11 12.28
CA ASP A 406 15.78 -23.00 11.36
C ASP A 406 14.29 -23.17 11.72
N SER A 407 13.93 -23.12 13.02
CA SER A 407 12.52 -23.07 13.43
C SER A 407 11.91 -21.67 13.32
N LEU A 408 12.71 -20.61 13.51
CA LEU A 408 12.27 -19.22 13.37
C LEU A 408 11.97 -18.84 11.92
N LYS A 409 12.71 -19.42 10.97
CA LYS A 409 12.43 -19.31 9.53
C LYS A 409 11.03 -19.76 9.17
N ASP A 410 10.48 -20.78 9.84
CA ASP A 410 9.09 -21.20 9.59
C ASP A 410 8.13 -20.04 9.82
N TYR A 411 8.27 -19.30 10.92
CA TYR A 411 7.43 -18.15 11.25
C TYR A 411 7.69 -16.96 10.33
N VAL A 412 8.96 -16.68 10.04
CA VAL A 412 9.36 -15.57 9.15
C VAL A 412 8.75 -15.76 7.77
N PHE A 413 8.94 -16.92 7.14
CA PHE A 413 8.39 -17.16 5.82
C PHE A 413 6.87 -17.38 5.85
N ALA A 414 6.31 -17.89 6.95
CA ALA A 414 4.86 -17.91 7.16
C ALA A 414 4.24 -16.50 7.21
N SER A 415 5.00 -15.45 7.49
CA SER A 415 4.50 -14.06 7.40
C SER A 415 4.44 -13.52 5.96
N THR A 416 4.96 -14.27 4.97
CA THR A 416 4.93 -13.85 3.56
C THR A 416 3.50 -13.88 3.01
N ASN A 417 3.11 -12.81 2.32
CA ASN A 417 1.85 -12.71 1.59
C ASN A 417 2.00 -13.24 0.16
N TRP A 418 2.82 -12.55 -0.63
CA TRP A 418 2.95 -12.75 -2.07
C TRP A 418 4.39 -13.05 -2.46
N VAL A 419 4.55 -13.92 -3.45
CA VAL A 419 5.84 -14.35 -3.99
C VAL A 419 5.84 -14.22 -5.50
N SER A 420 7.03 -13.92 -6.06
CA SER A 420 7.25 -13.93 -7.50
C SER A 420 8.68 -14.30 -7.87
N ILE A 421 8.85 -14.81 -9.09
CA ILE A 421 10.13 -15.10 -9.71
C ILE A 421 10.37 -14.11 -10.87
N PRO A 422 10.98 -12.95 -10.59
CA PRO A 422 11.21 -11.94 -11.61
C PRO A 422 12.34 -12.32 -12.56
N LEU A 423 12.22 -11.84 -13.79
CA LEU A 423 13.21 -11.95 -14.85
C LEU A 423 13.43 -10.59 -15.48
N SER A 424 14.65 -10.33 -15.95
CA SER A 424 14.82 -9.32 -16.99
C SER A 424 14.11 -9.79 -18.25
N SER A 425 13.35 -8.91 -18.90
CA SER A 425 12.73 -9.23 -20.20
C SER A 425 13.75 -9.57 -21.28
N GLY A 426 14.98 -9.06 -21.16
CA GLY A 426 16.03 -9.16 -22.19
C GLY A 426 15.77 -8.33 -23.46
N TYR A 427 14.60 -7.71 -23.61
CA TYR A 427 14.24 -6.92 -24.79
C TYR A 427 14.44 -5.42 -24.60
N ASN A 428 14.21 -4.93 -23.38
CA ASN A 428 14.38 -3.53 -23.01
C ASN A 428 15.47 -3.39 -21.95
N GLU A 429 16.05 -2.19 -21.87
CA GLU A 429 17.02 -1.86 -20.83
C GLU A 429 16.40 -2.03 -19.44
N TRP A 430 17.10 -2.77 -18.58
CA TRP A 430 16.73 -3.03 -17.19
C TRP A 430 16.55 -1.71 -16.44
N PHE A 431 15.48 -1.56 -15.66
CA PHE A 431 15.13 -0.29 -14.97
C PHE A 431 14.91 0.93 -15.87
N SER A 432 14.52 0.75 -17.13
CA SER A 432 14.35 1.90 -18.05
C SER A 432 13.14 2.81 -17.76
N ASN A 433 12.18 2.36 -16.93
CA ASN A 433 11.04 3.15 -16.46
C ASN A 433 10.40 2.53 -15.19
N ASP A 434 9.52 3.30 -14.55
CA ASP A 434 8.80 2.84 -13.36
C ASP A 434 7.70 1.82 -13.69
N VAL A 435 7.48 0.89 -12.75
CA VAL A 435 6.49 -0.19 -12.84
C VAL A 435 5.60 -0.18 -11.60
N LYS A 436 4.29 -0.31 -11.81
CA LYS A 436 3.28 -0.51 -10.77
C LYS A 436 2.60 -1.86 -10.99
N ILE A 437 2.71 -2.75 -10.00
CA ILE A 437 2.03 -4.05 -9.97
C ILE A 437 0.92 -3.98 -8.94
N ASN A 438 -0.30 -4.25 -9.37
CA ASN A 438 -1.49 -4.27 -8.53
C ASN A 438 -1.97 -5.71 -8.42
N ILE A 439 -2.16 -6.20 -7.20
CA ILE A 439 -2.85 -7.47 -6.94
C ILE A 439 -4.00 -7.17 -6.00
N ARG A 440 -5.20 -7.66 -6.33
CA ARG A 440 -6.44 -7.37 -5.62
C ARG A 440 -7.15 -8.64 -5.23
N VAL A 441 -7.47 -8.71 -3.95
CA VAL A 441 -8.28 -9.78 -3.38
C VAL A 441 -9.45 -9.20 -2.61
N SER A 442 -10.52 -9.96 -2.44
CA SER A 442 -11.69 -9.54 -1.70
C SER A 442 -11.47 -9.75 -0.21
N LYS A 443 -11.83 -8.74 0.57
CA LYS A 443 -11.67 -8.75 2.03
C LYS A 443 -12.99 -8.40 2.69
N LYS A 444 -13.43 -9.27 3.60
CA LYS A 444 -14.52 -9.00 4.53
C LYS A 444 -14.18 -7.75 5.36
N TYR A 445 -15.25 -7.08 5.81
CA TYR A 445 -15.09 -5.96 6.71
C TYR A 445 -14.69 -6.45 8.10
N GLU A 446 -13.59 -5.92 8.62
CA GLU A 446 -13.03 -6.30 9.92
C GLU A 446 -12.61 -5.06 10.71
N CYS A 447 -12.45 -5.21 12.02
CA CYS A 447 -11.82 -4.18 12.84
C CYS A 447 -10.31 -4.13 12.53
N PHE A 448 -9.67 -2.98 12.72
CA PHE A 448 -8.25 -2.81 12.43
C PHE A 448 -7.59 -1.90 13.48
N GLY A 449 -6.55 -2.41 14.15
CA GLY A 449 -5.80 -1.70 15.21
C GLY A 449 -6.58 -1.42 16.51
N ASN A 450 -7.90 -1.58 16.52
CA ASN A 450 -8.77 -1.39 17.67
C ASN A 450 -10.05 -2.24 17.50
N THR A 451 -11.01 -2.11 18.42
CA THR A 451 -12.26 -2.88 18.41
C THR A 451 -13.41 -2.19 17.68
N GLU A 452 -13.23 -1.00 17.11
CA GLU A 452 -14.32 -0.32 16.43
C GLU A 452 -14.55 -0.87 15.01
N SER A 453 -15.84 -0.97 14.68
CA SER A 453 -16.29 -1.39 13.37
C SER A 453 -15.85 -0.45 12.25
N PRO A 454 -15.77 -0.94 11.00
CA PRO A 454 -15.41 -0.14 9.85
C PRO A 454 -16.22 1.14 9.71
N HIS A 455 -15.51 2.23 9.45
CA HIS A 455 -16.04 3.58 9.40
C HIS A 455 -15.32 4.36 8.30
N TYR A 456 -16.10 4.98 7.43
CA TYR A 456 -15.61 5.75 6.30
C TYR A 456 -16.33 7.09 6.21
N ILE A 457 -15.66 8.09 5.65
CA ILE A 457 -16.24 9.40 5.36
C ILE A 457 -16.08 9.75 3.89
N PHE A 458 -17.02 10.53 3.38
CA PHE A 458 -16.97 11.08 2.03
C PHE A 458 -17.71 12.42 1.98
N SER A 459 -17.45 13.22 0.95
CA SER A 459 -18.12 14.50 0.75
C SER A 459 -18.63 14.65 -0.68
N ASN A 460 -19.78 15.30 -0.83
CA ASN A 460 -20.41 15.58 -2.13
C ASN A 460 -20.30 17.05 -2.56
N VAL A 461 -19.56 17.83 -1.78
CA VAL A 461 -19.12 19.17 -2.15
C VAL A 461 -17.66 19.07 -2.53
N ILE A 462 -17.24 19.89 -3.51
CA ILE A 462 -15.83 20.12 -3.80
C ILE A 462 -15.26 20.85 -2.59
N ASN A 463 -14.95 20.09 -1.55
CA ASN A 463 -14.23 20.60 -0.41
C ASN A 463 -12.76 20.48 -0.76
N SER A 464 -12.14 21.63 -0.99
CA SER A 464 -10.71 21.87 -0.73
C SER A 464 -10.32 21.67 0.74
N TYR A 465 -11.09 20.88 1.50
CA TYR A 465 -11.01 20.67 2.93
C TYR A 465 -11.48 19.27 3.29
N ILE A 466 -10.62 18.28 3.04
CA ILE A 466 -10.53 17.14 3.95
C ILE A 466 -9.04 17.00 4.27
N GLU A 467 -8.52 17.88 5.12
CA GLU A 467 -7.26 17.66 5.83
C GLU A 467 -7.54 17.63 7.33
N HIS A 468 -7.16 16.50 7.92
CA HIS A 468 -6.67 16.28 9.29
C HIS A 468 -7.40 16.97 10.45
N ASP A 469 -8.12 16.17 11.24
CA ASP A 469 -7.90 16.22 12.70
C ASP A 469 -6.40 15.91 12.90
N GLU A 470 -5.48 16.82 13.23
CA GLU A 470 -5.54 18.02 14.07
C GLU A 470 -5.31 19.33 13.27
N GLN A 471 -6.21 20.32 13.41
CA GLN A 471 -6.01 21.64 12.78
C GLN A 471 -4.74 22.33 13.32
N MET A 472 -3.68 22.38 12.50
CA MET A 472 -2.41 23.06 12.81
C MET A 472 -2.60 24.58 13.06
N PHE A 473 -3.55 25.18 12.34
CA PHE A 473 -4.00 26.55 12.54
C PHE A 473 -5.52 26.62 12.40
N SER A 474 -6.17 27.54 13.10
CA SER A 474 -7.60 27.84 12.92
C SER A 474 -7.86 29.34 12.99
N LEU A 475 -8.68 29.83 12.04
CA LEU A 475 -9.04 31.23 11.89
C LEU A 475 -10.50 31.46 12.32
N PHE A 476 -10.73 32.36 13.27
CA PHE A 476 -12.07 32.64 13.82
C PHE A 476 -12.21 34.09 14.33
N PRO A 477 -13.42 34.66 14.38
CA PRO A 477 -14.67 34.10 13.86
C PRO A 477 -14.63 34.01 12.33
N ASN A 478 -15.42 33.10 11.75
CA ASN A 478 -15.64 33.04 10.31
C ASN A 478 -17.11 32.69 10.08
N PRO A 479 -17.96 33.61 9.58
CA PRO A 479 -17.63 34.90 8.98
C PRO A 479 -17.01 35.94 9.93
N VAL A 480 -16.23 36.88 9.38
CA VAL A 480 -15.49 37.93 10.12
C VAL A 480 -15.79 39.33 9.57
N SER A 481 -15.70 40.35 10.44
CA SER A 481 -15.91 41.77 10.06
C SER A 481 -14.71 42.67 10.28
N SER A 482 -13.81 42.34 11.22
CA SER A 482 -12.71 43.24 11.58
C SER A 482 -11.48 42.46 11.98
N ASN A 483 -11.52 41.71 13.08
CA ASN A 483 -10.35 40.99 13.57
C ASN A 483 -10.54 39.49 13.42
N LEU A 484 -9.56 38.83 12.81
CA LEU A 484 -9.46 37.39 12.69
C LEU A 484 -8.43 36.88 13.70
N LYS A 485 -8.85 35.98 14.59
CA LYS A 485 -7.99 35.32 15.56
C LYS A 485 -7.40 34.07 14.92
N ILE A 486 -6.11 33.89 15.15
CA ILE A 486 -5.34 32.74 14.71
C ILE A 486 -5.05 31.91 15.96
N LYS A 487 -5.66 30.74 16.06
CA LYS A 487 -5.25 29.72 17.03
C LYS A 487 -4.25 28.81 16.36
N VAL A 488 -3.17 28.53 17.08
CA VAL A 488 -1.98 27.84 16.59
C VAL A 488 -1.79 26.57 17.39
N HIS A 489 -1.49 25.47 16.72
CA HIS A 489 -1.14 24.22 17.37
C HIS A 489 0.19 24.36 18.14
N ASP A 490 0.33 23.65 19.27
CA ASP A 490 1.43 23.86 20.22
C ASP A 490 2.83 23.70 19.58
N ASN A 491 2.96 22.82 18.57
CA ASN A 491 4.20 22.61 17.81
C ASN A 491 4.69 23.82 16.98
N TYR A 492 3.87 24.86 16.84
CA TYR A 492 4.17 26.08 16.06
C TYR A 492 4.20 27.35 16.91
N LEU A 493 3.92 27.24 18.22
CA LEU A 493 4.13 28.36 19.14
C LEU A 493 5.61 28.72 19.16
N GLY A 494 5.92 30.02 19.09
CA GLY A 494 7.30 30.47 19.10
C GLY A 494 7.94 30.69 17.74
N LYS A 495 7.29 30.24 16.65
CA LYS A 495 7.86 30.29 15.29
C LYS A 495 7.52 31.59 14.56
N ASP A 496 8.38 31.93 13.60
CA ASP A 496 8.11 33.04 12.67
C ASP A 496 7.22 32.52 11.54
N VAL A 497 6.13 33.24 11.26
CA VAL A 497 5.16 32.86 10.23
C VAL A 497 4.88 34.00 9.26
N ASN A 498 4.64 33.66 8.00
CA ASN A 498 4.19 34.59 6.98
C ASN A 498 2.71 34.32 6.64
N ILE A 499 1.86 35.31 6.85
CA ILE A 499 0.43 35.26 6.59
C ILE A 499 0.15 35.99 5.26
N GLN A 500 -0.41 35.25 4.32
CA GLN A 500 -0.80 35.76 3.01
C GLN A 500 -2.32 35.65 2.85
N GLY A 501 -2.94 36.56 2.12
CA GLY A 501 -4.37 36.49 1.85
C GLY A 501 -4.67 36.84 0.41
N TYR A 502 -5.59 36.11 -0.21
CA TYR A 502 -5.92 36.20 -1.62
C TYR A 502 -7.42 36.34 -1.81
N ASN A 503 -7.84 37.19 -2.76
CA ASN A 503 -9.23 37.23 -3.20
C ASN A 503 -9.53 36.06 -4.16
N LEU A 504 -10.80 35.91 -4.56
CA LEU A 504 -11.22 34.83 -5.49
C LEU A 504 -10.61 34.94 -6.90
N PHE A 505 -10.03 36.10 -7.25
CA PHE A 505 -9.33 36.29 -8.52
C PHE A 505 -7.84 35.96 -8.43
N GLY A 506 -7.37 35.48 -7.27
CA GLY A 506 -5.97 35.13 -7.03
C GLY A 506 -5.07 36.35 -6.76
N GLU A 507 -5.64 37.54 -6.59
CA GLU A 507 -4.86 38.73 -6.24
C GLU A 507 -4.52 38.71 -4.75
N GLN A 508 -3.25 38.94 -4.43
CA GLN A 508 -2.79 39.02 -3.04
C GLN A 508 -3.25 40.33 -2.41
N VAL A 509 -4.02 40.24 -1.33
CA VAL A 509 -4.59 41.36 -0.57
C VAL A 509 -4.05 41.46 0.85
N ILE A 510 -3.41 40.40 1.37
CA ILE A 510 -2.71 40.38 2.67
C ILE A 510 -1.32 39.78 2.47
N ASN A 511 -0.32 40.38 3.13
CA ASN A 511 1.04 39.85 3.27
C ASN A 511 1.66 40.41 4.55
N THR A 512 1.73 39.59 5.60
CA THR A 512 2.15 40.02 6.94
C THR A 512 3.08 38.98 7.54
N GLU A 513 4.25 39.41 8.04
CA GLU A 513 5.13 38.55 8.83
C GLU A 513 4.82 38.73 10.31
N VAL A 514 4.69 37.61 11.02
CA VAL A 514 4.49 37.55 12.47
C VAL A 514 5.66 36.79 13.07
N PHE A 515 6.48 37.48 13.84
CA PHE A 515 7.59 36.89 14.56
C PHE A 515 7.09 36.30 15.88
N ASN A 516 7.55 35.10 16.23
CA ASN A 516 7.22 34.43 17.49
C ASN A 516 5.69 34.34 17.72
N ILE A 517 4.99 33.57 16.89
CA ILE A 517 3.52 33.51 16.92
C ILE A 517 2.98 32.91 18.23
N GLU A 518 1.90 33.50 18.75
CA GLU A 518 1.23 33.08 19.98
C GLU A 518 -0.13 32.41 19.68
N ASN A 519 -0.67 31.65 20.64
CA ASN A 519 -1.90 30.84 20.49
C ASN A 519 -3.19 31.67 20.21
N ARG A 520 -3.09 33.01 20.15
CA ARG A 520 -4.21 33.93 19.89
C ARG A 520 -3.78 35.21 19.16
N THR A 521 -2.87 35.11 18.21
CA THR A 521 -2.51 36.27 17.38
C THR A 521 -3.74 36.81 16.63
N GLU A 522 -3.93 38.13 16.61
CA GLU A 522 -5.01 38.78 15.88
C GLU A 522 -4.50 39.39 14.57
N LEU A 523 -5.26 39.22 13.49
CA LEU A 523 -5.05 39.82 12.18
C LEU A 523 -6.21 40.76 11.88
N ASP A 524 -5.91 42.04 11.67
CA ASP A 524 -6.88 43.01 11.18
C ASP A 524 -7.19 42.75 9.69
N VAL A 525 -8.45 42.47 9.40
CA VAL A 525 -9.03 42.27 8.07
C VAL A 525 -10.12 43.29 7.77
N SER A 526 -10.22 44.36 8.57
CA SER A 526 -11.26 45.37 8.47
C SER A 526 -11.24 46.16 7.16
N PHE A 527 -10.09 46.18 6.47
CA PHE A 527 -9.91 46.84 5.17
C PHE A 527 -10.42 46.00 3.98
N LEU A 528 -10.73 44.72 4.18
CA LEU A 528 -11.26 43.87 3.13
C LEU A 528 -12.75 44.19 2.86
N LYS A 529 -13.13 44.18 1.58
CA LYS A 529 -14.52 44.31 1.14
C LYS A 529 -15.30 43.02 1.38
N LYS A 530 -16.63 43.09 1.49
CA LYS A 530 -17.53 41.93 1.48
C LYS A 530 -17.12 40.92 0.40
N GLY A 531 -16.88 39.67 0.79
CA GLY A 531 -16.39 38.67 -0.14
C GLY A 531 -15.77 37.45 0.53
N THR A 532 -15.35 36.50 -0.29
CA THR A 532 -14.60 35.33 0.15
C THR A 532 -13.12 35.54 -0.11
N TYR A 533 -12.28 35.15 0.84
CA TYR A 533 -10.83 35.21 0.75
C TYR A 533 -10.22 33.89 1.21
N ILE A 534 -9.02 33.59 0.72
CA ILE A 534 -8.20 32.48 1.18
C ILE A 534 -7.05 33.09 1.97
N ILE A 535 -6.90 32.72 3.23
CA ILE A 535 -5.74 33.09 4.06
C ILE A 535 -4.80 31.89 4.14
N ALA A 536 -3.55 32.09 3.76
CA ALA A 536 -2.48 31.11 3.89
C ALA A 536 -1.51 31.54 5.00
N ILE A 537 -1.13 30.62 5.89
CA ILE A 537 -0.09 30.80 6.90
C ILE A 537 1.09 29.90 6.52
N ILE A 538 2.28 30.47 6.44
CA ILE A 538 3.49 29.80 5.99
C ILE A 538 4.49 29.78 7.15
N ALA A 539 4.94 28.59 7.54
CA ALA A 539 5.89 28.36 8.63
C ALA A 539 6.79 27.17 8.26
N ASP A 540 8.11 27.29 8.43
CA ASP A 540 9.09 26.21 8.16
C ASP A 540 8.86 25.44 6.85
N ASP A 541 8.74 26.17 5.72
CA ASP A 541 8.47 25.63 4.38
C ASP A 541 7.13 24.89 4.18
N GLN A 542 6.26 24.89 5.20
CA GLN A 542 4.88 24.41 5.11
C GLN A 542 3.91 25.57 4.93
N SER A 543 2.81 25.33 4.22
CA SER A 543 1.76 26.32 4.00
C SER A 543 0.38 25.76 4.34
N PHE A 544 -0.36 26.47 5.18
CA PHE A 544 -1.70 26.11 5.64
C PHE A 544 -2.69 27.13 5.11
N ALA A 545 -3.80 26.72 4.52
CA ALA A 545 -4.81 27.65 4.00
C ALA A 545 -6.16 27.46 4.68
N GLN A 546 -6.83 28.57 5.02
CA GLN A 546 -8.21 28.59 5.47
C GLN A 546 -9.03 29.63 4.70
N LYS A 547 -10.22 29.24 4.23
CA LYS A 547 -11.21 30.15 3.63
C LYS A 547 -11.87 31.00 4.72
N ILE A 548 -11.95 32.31 4.49
CA ILE A 548 -12.73 33.25 5.33
C ILE A 548 -13.78 34.00 4.52
N VAL A 549 -14.87 34.40 5.19
CA VAL A 549 -15.95 35.21 4.62
C VAL A 549 -16.00 36.56 5.33
N ILE A 550 -15.79 37.63 4.59
CA ILE A 550 -16.03 39.00 5.04
C ILE A 550 -17.51 39.32 4.75
N TYR A 551 -18.28 39.57 5.80
CA TYR A 551 -19.74 39.76 5.68
C TYR A 551 -20.20 41.22 5.66
N LYS A 552 -19.32 42.16 6.01
CA LYS A 552 -19.63 43.59 6.07
C LYS A 552 -19.47 44.32 4.74
#